data_AF-A0A2E9LIB4-F1
#
_entry.id   AF-A0A2E9LIB4-F1
#
_cell.length_a   1.000
_cell.length_b   1.000
_cell.length_c   1.000
_cell.angle_alpha   90.00
_cell.angle_beta   90.00
_cell.angle_gamma   90.00
#
_symmetry.space_group_name_H-M   'P 1'
#
loop_
_entity.id
_entity.type
_entity.pdbx_description
1 polymer ?
#
loop_
_entity_poly.entity_id
_entity_poly.type
_entity_poly.pdbx_seq_one_letter_code
_entity_poly.pdbx_strand_id
1 'polypeptide(L)'
;MREDLAALEHDQWAHGTKHMLEVLAPVLELGFAIGPRFHPDVVRAEKSLERWWRQINTPYADLTEKEKSSDREWADKVLEITGKEGGPKE
;
A
#
# COMPACT_ATOMS: atom_id res chain seq x y z
N MET A 1 3.74 6.85 -18.64
CA MET A 1 4.51 5.63 -18.30
C MET A 1 4.78 5.53 -16.79
N ARG A 2 5.58 6.42 -16.16
CA ARG A 2 5.83 6.34 -14.71
C ARG A 2 4.55 6.37 -13.86
N GLU A 3 3.65 7.32 -14.12
CA GLU A 3 2.39 7.43 -13.38
C GLU A 3 1.42 6.26 -13.66
N ASP A 4 1.46 5.69 -14.86
CA ASP A 4 0.65 4.50 -15.19
C ASP A 4 1.15 3.26 -14.44
N LEU A 5 2.48 3.12 -14.33
CA LEU A 5 3.08 2.08 -13.50
C LEU A 5 2.78 2.31 -12.02
N ALA A 6 2.90 3.54 -11.52
CA ALA A 6 2.56 3.85 -10.13
C ALA A 6 1.08 3.56 -9.82
N ALA A 7 0.16 3.86 -10.74
CA ALA A 7 -1.24 3.48 -10.59
C ALA A 7 -1.42 1.95 -10.53
N LEU A 8 -0.71 1.20 -11.38
CA LEU A 8 -0.73 -0.27 -11.34
C LEU A 8 -0.16 -0.82 -10.03
N GLU A 9 0.95 -0.27 -9.53
CA GLU A 9 1.56 -0.64 -8.25
C GLU A 9 0.58 -0.39 -7.08
N HIS A 10 -0.12 0.75 -7.10
CA HIS A 10 -1.17 1.04 -6.12
C HIS A 10 -2.30 0.01 -6.17
N ASP A 11 -2.79 -0.35 -7.36
CA ASP A 11 -3.85 -1.35 -7.52
C ASP A 11 -3.41 -2.73 -7.00
N GLN A 12 -2.17 -3.14 -7.27
CA GLN A 12 -1.61 -4.40 -6.78
C GLN A 12 -1.49 -4.40 -5.24
N TRP A 13 -0.93 -3.33 -4.67
CA TRP A 13 -0.79 -3.18 -3.23
C TRP A 13 -2.16 -3.13 -2.54
N ALA A 14 -3.11 -2.38 -3.11
CA ALA A 14 -4.46 -2.26 -2.57
C ALA A 14 -5.19 -3.60 -2.58
N HIS A 15 -5.08 -4.36 -3.68
CA HIS A 15 -5.67 -5.69 -3.78
C HIS A 15 -5.11 -6.65 -2.72
N GLY A 16 -3.78 -6.76 -2.61
CA GLY A 16 -3.14 -7.66 -1.65
C GLY A 16 -3.41 -7.25 -0.19
N THR A 17 -3.34 -5.95 0.10
CA THR A 17 -3.60 -5.41 1.43
C THR A 17 -5.04 -5.62 1.85
N LYS A 18 -6.01 -5.39 0.95
CA LYS A 18 -7.43 -5.66 1.21
C LYS A 18 -7.65 -7.10 1.63
N HIS A 19 -7.13 -8.04 0.84
CA HIS A 19 -7.26 -9.47 1.16
C HIS A 19 -6.66 -9.81 2.52
N MET A 20 -5.44 -9.33 2.80
CA MET A 20 -4.78 -9.55 4.08
C MET A 20 -5.60 -8.98 5.26
N LEU A 21 -6.14 -7.77 5.13
CA LEU A 21 -6.95 -7.13 6.18
C LEU A 21 -8.26 -7.87 6.41
N GLU A 22 -8.91 -8.38 5.36
CA GLU A 22 -10.12 -9.21 5.46
C GLU A 22 -9.83 -10.54 6.18
N VAL A 23 -8.71 -11.20 5.85
CA VAL A 23 -8.29 -12.44 6.52
C VAL A 23 -7.96 -12.22 8.00
N LEU A 24 -7.31 -11.10 8.33
CA LEU A 24 -6.88 -10.79 9.68
C LEU A 24 -7.98 -10.12 10.54
N ALA A 25 -9.11 -9.73 9.95
CA ALA A 25 -10.16 -8.99 10.65
C ALA A 25 -10.58 -9.62 12.01
N PRO A 26 -10.82 -10.95 12.13
CA PRO A 26 -11.21 -11.53 13.42
C PRO A 26 -10.14 -11.39 14.51
N VAL A 27 -8.86 -11.44 14.13
CA VAL A 27 -7.73 -11.29 15.07
C VAL A 27 -7.57 -9.82 15.47
N LEU A 28 -7.73 -8.90 14.52
CA LEU A 28 -7.68 -7.45 14.78
C LEU A 28 -8.83 -7.02 15.70
N GLU A 29 -10.05 -7.50 15.47
CA GLU A 29 -11.23 -7.21 16.31
C GLU A 29 -11.02 -7.68 17.75
N LEU A 30 -10.53 -8.91 17.94
CA LEU A 30 -10.19 -9.41 19.27
C LEU A 30 -9.09 -8.55 19.91
N GLY A 31 -8.05 -8.21 19.14
CA GLY A 31 -6.96 -7.35 19.57
C GLY A 31 -7.44 -5.98 20.02
N PHE A 32 -8.39 -5.35 19.33
CA PHE A 32 -8.95 -4.05 19.71
C PHE A 32 -9.89 -4.14 20.92
N ALA A 33 -10.64 -5.22 21.08
CA ALA A 33 -11.52 -5.41 22.23
C ALA A 33 -10.76 -5.47 23.56
N ILE A 34 -9.50 -5.95 23.53
CA ILE A 34 -8.66 -6.11 24.74
C ILE A 34 -7.45 -5.17 24.78
N GLY A 35 -7.04 -4.62 23.63
CA GLY A 35 -5.75 -3.97 23.40
C GLY A 35 -5.53 -2.57 23.99
N PRO A 36 -6.54 -1.67 24.03
CA PRO A 36 -6.39 -0.35 24.68
C PRO A 36 -6.01 -0.43 26.15
N ARG A 37 -6.17 -1.61 26.77
CA ARG A 37 -5.81 -1.86 28.16
C ARG A 37 -4.33 -2.21 28.39
N PHE A 38 -3.55 -2.49 27.33
CA PHE A 38 -2.23 -3.14 27.50
C PHE A 38 -1.05 -2.59 26.67
N HIS A 39 -1.19 -1.82 25.57
CA HIS A 39 0.00 -1.29 24.88
C HIS A 39 -0.21 -0.08 23.93
N PRO A 40 0.65 0.97 23.97
CA PRO A 40 0.56 2.13 23.05
C PRO A 40 0.75 1.78 21.57
N ASP A 41 1.41 0.66 21.25
CA ASP A 41 1.56 0.22 19.86
C ASP A 41 0.24 -0.22 19.22
N VAL A 42 -0.76 -0.62 20.01
CA VAL A 42 -2.10 -0.96 19.49
C VAL A 42 -2.77 0.29 18.90
N VAL A 43 -2.65 1.43 19.58
CA VAL A 43 -3.20 2.73 19.10
C VAL A 43 -2.49 3.19 17.82
N ARG A 44 -1.19 2.94 17.71
CA ARG A 44 -0.42 3.23 16.48
C ARG A 44 -0.86 2.33 15.32
N ALA A 45 -1.11 1.05 15.61
CA ALA A 45 -1.61 0.09 14.62
C ALA A 45 -3.00 0.47 14.12
N GLU A 46 -3.91 0.86 15.01
CA GLU A 46 -5.27 1.32 14.67
C GLU A 46 -5.25 2.47 13.65
N LYS A 47 -4.49 3.54 13.93
CA LYS A 47 -4.35 4.68 13.01
C LYS A 47 -3.75 4.29 11.65
N SER A 48 -2.85 3.30 11.65
CA SER A 48 -2.24 2.81 10.41
C SER A 48 -3.25 2.00 9.59
N LEU A 49 -4.05 1.17 10.25
CA LEU A 49 -5.10 0.36 9.63
C LEU A 49 -6.22 1.24 9.05
N GLU A 50 -6.66 2.28 9.77
CA GLU A 50 -7.61 3.27 9.26
C GLU A 50 -7.08 3.96 8.00
N ARG A 51 -5.83 4.41 8.04
CA ARG A 51 -5.18 5.04 6.88
C ARG A 51 -5.10 4.07 5.71
N TRP A 52 -4.65 2.84 5.92
CA TRP A 52 -4.54 1.85 4.86
C TRP A 52 -5.90 1.51 4.27
N TRP A 53 -6.92 1.28 5.09
CA TRP A 53 -8.31 1.06 4.63
C TRP A 53 -8.80 2.21 3.75
N ARG A 54 -8.51 3.46 4.11
CA ARG A 54 -8.83 4.61 3.27
C ARG A 54 -8.07 4.57 1.95
N GLN A 55 -6.76 4.33 1.99
CA GLN A 55 -5.90 4.32 0.80
C GLN A 55 -6.31 3.23 -0.20
N ILE A 56 -6.54 1.99 0.26
CA ILE A 56 -6.90 0.87 -0.63
C ILE A 56 -8.28 1.03 -1.30
N ASN A 57 -9.16 1.87 -0.73
CA ASN A 57 -10.46 2.19 -1.32
C ASN A 57 -10.46 3.54 -2.06
N THR A 58 -9.31 4.20 -2.20
CA THR A 58 -9.16 5.45 -2.95
C THR A 58 -8.47 5.14 -4.29
N PRO A 59 -9.03 5.55 -5.44
CA PRO A 59 -8.34 5.45 -6.73
C PRO A 59 -7.00 6.21 -6.70
N TYR A 60 -5.97 5.69 -7.36
CA TYR A 60 -4.64 6.33 -7.39
C TYR A 60 -4.72 7.82 -7.76
N ALA A 61 -5.53 8.17 -8.75
CA ALA A 61 -5.69 9.56 -9.20
C ALA A 61 -6.09 10.53 -8.08
N ASP A 62 -6.89 10.05 -7.12
CA ASP A 62 -7.48 10.83 -6.03
C ASP A 62 -6.62 10.83 -4.76
N LEU A 63 -5.51 10.09 -4.73
CA LEU A 63 -4.54 10.13 -3.65
C LEU A 63 -3.80 11.47 -3.60
N THR A 64 -3.38 11.85 -2.39
CA THR A 64 -2.49 13.01 -2.23
C THR A 64 -1.11 12.74 -2.82
N GLU A 65 -0.38 13.78 -3.21
CA GLU A 65 0.99 13.63 -3.74
C GLU A 65 1.95 12.92 -2.78
N LYS A 66 1.74 13.09 -1.47
CA LYS A 66 2.50 12.40 -0.44
C LYS A 66 2.19 10.90 -0.41
N GLU A 67 0.97 10.50 -0.72
CA GLU A 67 0.57 9.10 -0.68
C GLU A 67 1.04 8.37 -1.94
N LYS A 68 1.00 9.05 -3.09
CA LYS A 68 1.52 8.54 -4.37
C LYS A 68 3.04 8.31 -4.36
N SER A 69 3.78 8.87 -3.39
CA SER A 69 5.25 8.82 -3.42
C SER A 69 5.79 7.39 -3.37
N SER A 70 5.18 6.52 -2.55
CA SER A 70 5.59 5.12 -2.44
C SER A 70 5.36 4.36 -3.74
N ASP A 71 4.22 4.56 -4.40
CA ASP A 71 3.91 3.89 -5.66
C ASP A 71 4.86 4.32 -6.78
N ARG A 72 5.22 5.61 -6.81
CA ARG A 72 6.20 6.16 -7.73
C ARG A 72 7.61 5.59 -7.51
N GLU A 73 8.02 5.37 -6.27
CA GLU A 73 9.30 4.71 -5.96
C GLU A 73 9.34 3.28 -6.51
N TRP A 74 8.22 2.54 -6.49
CA TRP A 74 8.14 1.21 -7.08
C TRP A 74 8.10 1.25 -8.61
N ALA A 75 7.34 2.18 -9.18
CA ALA A 75 7.34 2.42 -10.62
C ALA A 75 8.75 2.73 -11.16
N ASP A 76 9.54 3.54 -10.43
CA ASP A 76 10.92 3.86 -10.80
C ASP A 76 11.81 2.62 -10.82
N LYS A 77 11.64 1.68 -9.87
CA LYS A 77 12.37 0.40 -9.87
C LYS A 77 12.02 -0.46 -11.09
N VAL A 78 10.74 -0.51 -11.47
CA VAL A 78 10.30 -1.23 -12.67
C VAL A 78 10.94 -0.62 -13.93
N LEU A 79 10.96 0.71 -14.04
CA LEU A 79 11.61 1.42 -15.14
C LEU A 79 13.12 1.20 -15.16
N GLU A 80 13.77 1.12 -14.00
CA GLU A 80 15.20 0.84 -13.91
C GLU A 80 15.53 -0.58 -14.41
N ILE A 81 14.72 -1.58 -14.07
CA ILE A 81 14.91 -2.97 -14.52
C ILE A 81 14.68 -3.08 -16.02
N THR A 82 13.53 -2.59 -16.49
CA THR A 82 13.12 -2.71 -17.90
C THR A 82 13.97 -1.85 -18.83
N GLY A 83 14.45 -0.69 -18.36
CA GLY A 83 15.38 0.16 -19.09
C GLY A 83 16.78 -0.43 -19.27
N LYS A 84 17.22 -1.32 -18.36
CA LYS A 84 18.49 -2.07 -18.50
C LYS A 84 18.41 -3.18 -19.55
N GLU A 85 17.23 -3.77 -19.76
CA GLU A 85 17.03 -4.87 -20.70
C GLU A 85 16.85 -4.42 -22.17
N GLY A 86 16.70 -3.11 -22.41
CA GLY A 86 16.56 -2.50 -23.74
C GLY A 86 17.87 -2.04 -24.41
N GLY A 87 19.05 -2.35 -23.84
CA GLY A 87 20.35 -2.03 -24.46
C GLY A 87 20.53 -2.69 -25.83
N PRO A 88 21.34 -2.11 -26.75
CA PRO A 88 21.37 -2.52 -28.15
C PRO A 88 21.61 -4.02 -28.30
N LYS A 89 20.71 -4.71 -29.00
CA LYS A 89 21.02 -6.02 -29.58
C LYS A 89 21.92 -5.76 -30.77
N GLU A 90 23.18 -6.19 -30.65
CA GLU A 90 24.17 -6.21 -31.75
C GLU A 90 23.64 -6.94 -32.99
#